data_AF-A0A822AQU3-F1
#
_entry.id   AF-A0A822AQU3-F1
#
_cell.length_a   1.000
_cell.length_b   1.000
_cell.length_c   1.000
_cell.angle_alpha   90.00
_cell.angle_beta   90.00
_cell.angle_gamma   90.00
#
_symmetry.space_group_name_H-M   'P 1'
#
loop_
_entity.id
_entity.type
_entity.pdbx_description
1 polymer ?
#
loop_
_entity_poly.entity_id
_entity_poly.type
_entity_poly.pdbx_seq_one_letter_code
_entity_poly.pdbx_strand_id
1 'polypeptide(L)'
;LPHFPTLCDGYNDYSETIDGIFETDETNCERWPCDNQYTRHDGLWNCPDGADEAQFFHPVCHQSIGHPCLLHNTTELICLPLANSNDGIIDCYGGTDEQSFCYKELNGQTSFLCLPNSTNSQLQANQ
;
A
#
# COMPACT_ATOMS: atom_id res chain seq x y z
N LEU A 1 21.30 -2.44 -7.70
CA LEU A 1 20.49 -2.37 -8.94
C LEU A 1 20.14 -0.90 -9.18
N PRO A 2 19.93 -0.44 -10.42
CA PRO A 2 19.43 0.90 -10.67
C PRO A 2 18.06 1.06 -10.00
N HIS A 3 17.86 2.19 -9.32
CA HIS A 3 16.59 2.60 -8.75
C HIS A 3 15.72 3.15 -9.87
N PHE A 4 14.55 2.57 -10.10
CA PHE A 4 13.52 3.15 -10.95
C PHE A 4 12.51 3.83 -10.03
N PRO A 5 12.23 5.13 -10.21
CA PRO A 5 11.20 5.82 -9.43
C PRO A 5 9.85 5.13 -9.58
N THR A 6 9.17 4.89 -8.46
CA THR A 6 7.77 4.48 -8.46
C THR A 6 6.92 5.74 -8.67
N LEU A 7 5.87 5.64 -9.46
CA LEU A 7 4.97 6.78 -9.68
C LEU A 7 3.86 6.77 -8.62
N CYS A 8 3.57 7.93 -8.03
CA CYS A 8 2.42 8.14 -7.16
C CYS A 8 2.41 7.26 -5.90
N ASP A 9 3.58 7.07 -5.29
CA ASP A 9 3.75 6.30 -4.05
C ASP A 9 3.88 7.18 -2.80
N GLY A 10 3.73 8.50 -2.97
CA GLY A 10 3.85 9.51 -1.92
C GLY A 10 5.27 10.00 -1.66
N TYR A 11 6.27 9.49 -2.38
CA TYR A 11 7.66 9.91 -2.28
C TYR A 11 8.09 10.66 -3.54
N ASN A 12 8.85 11.75 -3.38
CA ASN A 12 9.41 12.45 -4.53
C ASN A 12 10.79 11.86 -4.85
N ASP A 13 10.82 10.81 -5.66
CA ASP A 13 12.06 10.18 -6.13
C ASP A 13 12.57 10.78 -7.44
N TYR A 14 11.68 11.43 -8.19
CA TYR A 14 12.01 12.11 -9.44
C TYR A 14 11.40 13.52 -9.52
N SER A 15 12.18 14.47 -10.04
CA SER A 15 11.65 15.80 -10.36
C SER A 15 12.35 16.41 -11.56
N GLU A 16 11.59 17.10 -12.40
CA GLU A 16 12.11 17.79 -13.58
C GLU A 16 11.24 19.03 -13.90
N THR A 17 11.76 19.93 -14.73
CA THR A 17 10.97 21.04 -15.28
C THR A 17 10.65 20.78 -16.76
N ILE A 18 9.39 20.52 -17.07
CA ILE A 18 8.89 20.24 -18.43
C ILE A 18 8.00 21.43 -18.84
N ASP A 19 8.31 22.07 -19.97
CA ASP A 19 7.58 23.25 -20.47
C ASP A 19 7.43 24.40 -19.45
N GLY A 20 8.38 24.52 -18.52
CA GLY A 20 8.39 25.54 -17.46
C GLY A 20 7.52 25.19 -16.26
N ILE A 21 6.92 24.00 -16.22
CA ILE A 21 6.17 23.46 -15.09
C ILE A 21 7.09 22.50 -14.32
N PHE A 22 7.12 22.65 -12.99
CA PHE A 22 7.83 21.72 -12.11
C PHE A 22 6.95 20.48 -11.91
N GLU A 23 7.42 19.34 -12.41
CA GLU A 23 6.73 18.06 -12.37
C GLU A 23 7.56 17.07 -11.55
N THR A 24 6.86 16.25 -10.78
CA THR A 24 7.45 15.13 -10.04
C THR A 24 6.75 13.83 -10.41
N ASP A 25 7.32 12.70 -10.01
CA ASP A 25 6.65 11.39 -10.01
C ASP A 25 5.33 11.36 -9.22
N GLU A 26 5.07 12.38 -8.39
CA GLU A 26 3.85 12.58 -7.60
C GLU A 26 2.87 13.60 -8.21
N THR A 27 3.11 14.06 -9.45
CA THR A 27 2.25 15.06 -10.10
C THR A 27 1.23 14.41 -11.05
N ASN A 28 -0.02 14.91 -11.05
CA ASN A 28 -1.14 14.40 -11.85
C ASN A 28 -1.49 12.91 -11.59
N CYS A 29 -1.32 12.42 -10.35
CA CYS A 29 -1.62 11.03 -9.99
C CYS A 29 -3.07 10.60 -10.26
N GLU A 30 -4.02 11.53 -10.34
CA GLU A 30 -5.39 11.24 -10.76
C GLU A 30 -5.50 10.71 -12.21
N ARG A 31 -4.45 10.91 -13.02
CA ARG A 31 -4.34 10.38 -14.39
C ARG A 31 -3.64 9.03 -14.46
N TRP A 32 -3.07 8.56 -13.35
CA TRP A 32 -2.32 7.33 -13.24
C TRP A 32 -3.05 6.40 -12.25
N PRO A 33 -3.96 5.55 -12.74
CA PRO A 33 -4.65 4.59 -11.89
C PRO A 33 -3.64 3.69 -11.17
N CYS A 34 -3.88 3.42 -9.89
CA CYS A 34 -3.03 2.53 -9.10
C CYS A 34 -2.97 1.10 -9.66
N ASP A 35 -4.06 0.61 -10.31
CA ASP A 35 -4.07 -0.63 -11.09
C ASP A 35 -3.88 -0.28 -12.57
N ASN A 36 -2.65 -0.47 -13.07
CA ASN A 36 -2.28 -0.27 -14.45
C ASN A 36 -1.31 -1.38 -14.91
N GLN A 37 -0.91 -1.37 -16.17
CA GLN A 37 -0.08 -2.44 -16.75
C GLN A 37 1.32 -2.59 -16.11
N TYR A 38 1.78 -1.60 -15.34
CA TYR A 38 3.08 -1.61 -14.67
C TYR A 38 2.99 -2.05 -13.21
N THR A 39 1.86 -1.78 -12.55
CA THR A 39 1.62 -2.12 -11.14
C THR A 39 0.87 -3.43 -10.98
N ARG A 40 0.13 -3.87 -12.01
CA ARG A 40 -0.67 -5.09 -11.91
C ARG A 40 0.21 -6.33 -11.75
N HIS A 41 -0.01 -7.05 -10.66
CA HIS A 41 0.67 -8.32 -10.33
C HIS A 41 2.19 -8.17 -10.27
N ASP A 42 2.66 -6.99 -9.85
CA ASP A 42 4.10 -6.73 -9.64
C ASP A 42 4.56 -7.16 -8.24
N GLY A 43 3.60 -7.53 -7.37
CA GLY A 43 3.82 -7.98 -6.00
C GLY A 43 3.91 -6.85 -4.99
N LEU A 44 3.69 -5.60 -5.41
CA LEU A 44 3.58 -4.42 -4.57
C LEU A 44 2.11 -4.03 -4.47
N TRP A 45 1.72 -3.55 -3.30
CA TRP A 45 0.34 -3.19 -3.04
C TRP A 45 0.16 -1.68 -3.23
N ASN A 46 -0.13 -1.27 -4.46
CA ASN A 46 -0.22 0.13 -4.88
C ASN A 46 -1.64 0.71 -4.72
N CYS A 47 -2.68 -0.11 -4.90
CA CYS A 47 -4.05 0.34 -4.66
C CYS A 47 -4.45 0.16 -3.19
N PRO A 48 -5.20 1.09 -2.57
CA PRO A 48 -5.67 0.89 -1.19
C PRO A 48 -6.43 -0.43 -1.00
N ASP A 49 -7.32 -0.80 -1.91
CA ASP A 49 -8.05 -2.09 -1.83
C ASP A 49 -7.22 -3.30 -2.31
N GLY A 50 -6.03 -3.09 -2.88
CA GLY A 50 -5.19 -4.15 -3.43
C GLY A 50 -5.68 -4.70 -4.76
N ALA A 51 -6.48 -3.91 -5.48
CA ALA A 51 -6.98 -4.29 -6.80
C ALA A 51 -5.88 -4.60 -7.82
N ASP A 52 -4.73 -3.93 -7.74
CA ASP A 52 -3.57 -4.17 -8.60
C ASP A 52 -2.97 -5.58 -8.41
N GLU A 53 -3.11 -6.16 -7.22
CA GLU A 53 -2.64 -7.51 -6.88
C GLU A 53 -3.75 -8.57 -6.85
N ALA A 54 -5.00 -8.17 -7.11
CA ALA A 54 -6.15 -9.06 -7.09
C ALA A 54 -6.20 -10.00 -8.30
N GLN A 55 -6.89 -11.14 -8.18
CA GLN A 55 -7.07 -12.14 -9.25
C GLN A 55 -5.76 -12.73 -9.80
N PHE A 56 -4.66 -12.63 -9.05
CA PHE A 56 -3.42 -13.30 -9.36
C PHE A 56 -3.46 -14.77 -8.94
N PHE A 57 -2.63 -15.61 -9.57
CA PHE A 57 -2.42 -16.99 -9.10
C PHE A 57 -1.57 -16.98 -7.82
N HIS A 58 -2.21 -16.73 -6.69
CA HIS A 58 -1.61 -16.92 -5.39
C HIS A 58 -2.02 -18.29 -4.80
N PRO A 59 -1.10 -19.07 -4.19
CA PRO A 59 -1.41 -20.37 -3.59
C PRO A 59 -2.51 -20.34 -2.52
N VAL A 60 -2.74 -19.18 -1.91
CA VAL A 60 -3.79 -18.97 -0.90
C VAL A 60 -5.11 -18.52 -1.53
N CYS A 61 -5.04 -17.64 -2.54
CA CYS A 61 -6.23 -17.02 -3.11
C CYS A 61 -6.80 -17.77 -4.31
N HIS A 62 -6.08 -18.69 -4.95
CA HIS A 62 -6.59 -19.58 -6.02
C HIS A 62 -7.57 -18.88 -7.01
N GLN A 63 -7.17 -17.73 -7.58
CA GLN A 63 -7.98 -16.90 -8.51
C GLN A 63 -9.20 -16.20 -7.90
N SER A 64 -9.33 -16.21 -6.57
CA SER A 64 -10.31 -15.39 -5.85
C SER A 64 -9.90 -13.93 -5.89
N ILE A 65 -10.90 -13.05 -5.83
CA ILE A 65 -10.73 -11.61 -5.72
C ILE A 65 -10.45 -11.30 -4.25
N GLY A 66 -9.16 -11.23 -3.91
CA GLY A 66 -8.70 -11.10 -2.54
C GLY A 66 -7.18 -11.03 -2.47
N HIS A 67 -6.67 -10.76 -1.28
CA HIS A 67 -5.25 -10.86 -0.98
C HIS A 67 -5.00 -11.89 0.13
N PRO A 68 -3.79 -12.48 0.19
CA PRO A 68 -3.42 -13.38 1.27
C PRO A 68 -3.42 -12.64 2.60
N CYS A 69 -3.97 -13.26 3.62
CA CYS A 69 -4.11 -12.67 4.95
C CYS A 69 -3.91 -13.74 6.01
N LEU A 70 -3.00 -13.48 6.95
CA LEU A 70 -2.91 -14.29 8.16
C LEU A 70 -3.86 -13.70 9.19
N LEU A 71 -4.98 -14.35 9.49
CA LEU A 71 -5.98 -13.81 10.42
C LEU A 71 -5.37 -13.49 11.79
N HIS A 72 -5.65 -12.29 12.31
CA HIS A 72 -5.08 -11.82 13.57
C HIS A 72 -5.50 -12.70 14.77
N ASN A 73 -6.73 -13.25 14.74
CA ASN A 73 -7.32 -14.00 15.86
C ASN A 73 -6.98 -15.50 15.86
N THR A 74 -6.94 -16.14 14.69
CA THR A 74 -6.80 -17.60 14.55
C THR A 74 -5.45 -18.02 14.00
N THR A 75 -4.65 -17.09 13.45
CA THR A 75 -3.43 -17.39 12.69
C THR A 75 -3.65 -18.33 11.51
N GLU A 76 -4.87 -18.35 10.97
CA GLU A 76 -5.21 -19.07 9.75
C GLU A 76 -4.88 -18.21 8.52
N LEU A 77 -4.29 -18.83 7.50
CA LEU A 77 -3.98 -18.16 6.25
C LEU A 77 -5.20 -18.24 5.33
N ILE A 78 -5.88 -17.12 5.14
CA ILE A 78 -7.08 -16.99 4.30
C ILE A 78 -6.80 -16.11 3.09
N CYS A 79 -7.71 -16.15 2.12
CA CYS A 79 -7.83 -15.10 1.13
C CYS A 79 -8.84 -14.07 1.64
N LEU A 80 -8.38 -12.89 2.04
CA LEU A 80 -9.27 -11.82 2.50
C LEU A 80 -9.93 -11.16 1.28
N PRO A 81 -11.27 -11.00 1.26
CA PRO A 81 -11.95 -10.30 0.18
C PRO A 81 -11.48 -8.84 0.04
N LEU A 82 -11.42 -8.31 -1.18
CA LEU A 82 -11.07 -6.90 -1.43
C LEU A 82 -11.91 -5.88 -0.64
N ALA A 83 -13.17 -6.23 -0.34
CA ALA A 83 -14.09 -5.37 0.40
C ALA A 83 -13.70 -5.18 1.88
N ASN A 84 -12.80 -6.03 2.38
CA ASN A 84 -12.27 -6.02 3.74
C ASN A 84 -10.85 -5.41 3.78
N SER A 85 -10.37 -4.87 2.66
CA SER A 85 -9.08 -4.20 2.58
C SER A 85 -9.27 -2.70 2.76
N ASN A 86 -8.50 -2.09 3.67
CA ASN A 86 -8.62 -0.68 4.04
C ASN A 86 -10.06 -0.27 4.44
N ASP A 87 -10.78 -1.15 5.13
CA ASP A 87 -12.14 -0.91 5.63
C ASP A 87 -12.15 -0.28 7.04
N GLY A 88 -10.97 -0.11 7.64
CA GLY A 88 -10.76 0.42 8.99
C GLY A 88 -10.76 -0.64 10.08
N ILE A 89 -10.88 -1.92 9.74
CA ILE A 89 -10.87 -3.06 10.65
C ILE A 89 -9.62 -3.89 10.36
N ILE A 90 -8.82 -4.17 11.39
CA ILE A 90 -7.64 -5.02 11.26
C ILE A 90 -8.07 -6.49 11.30
N ASP A 91 -8.19 -7.09 10.13
CA ASP A 91 -8.45 -8.52 9.93
C ASP A 91 -7.13 -9.30 9.89
N CYS A 92 -6.08 -8.74 9.28
CA CYS A 92 -4.80 -9.41 9.12
C CYS A 92 -3.80 -9.12 10.24
N TYR A 93 -2.99 -10.12 10.54
CA TYR A 93 -1.89 -10.02 11.48
C TYR A 93 -0.93 -8.93 11.01
N GLY A 94 -0.63 -7.98 11.91
CA GLY A 94 0.21 -6.84 11.59
C GLY A 94 -0.51 -5.69 10.90
N GLY A 95 -1.83 -5.78 10.65
CA GLY A 95 -2.60 -4.74 9.97
C GLY A 95 -2.24 -4.59 8.50
N THR A 96 -1.81 -5.68 7.85
CA THR A 96 -1.36 -5.64 6.45
C THR A 96 -2.48 -5.33 5.46
N ASP A 97 -3.72 -5.66 5.81
CA ASP A 97 -4.95 -5.31 5.09
C ASP A 97 -5.29 -3.82 5.15
N GLU A 98 -4.77 -3.15 6.16
CA GLU A 98 -5.10 -1.78 6.50
C GLU A 98 -3.89 -0.88 6.24
N GLN A 99 -3.54 -0.65 4.96
CA GLN A 99 -2.37 0.17 4.58
C GLN A 99 -2.36 1.56 5.23
N SER A 100 -3.55 2.11 5.47
CA SER A 100 -3.70 3.39 6.14
C SER A 100 -3.22 3.36 7.61
N PHE A 101 -3.04 2.17 8.22
CA PHE A 101 -2.57 1.94 9.58
C PHE A 101 -1.13 1.40 9.60
N CYS A 102 -0.17 2.23 10.02
CA CYS A 102 1.22 1.82 10.17
C CYS A 102 1.48 1.24 11.58
N TYR A 103 2.31 0.19 11.63
CA TYR A 103 2.83 -0.43 12.86
C TYR A 103 3.77 0.53 13.62
N LYS A 104 3.50 0.80 14.90
CA LYS A 104 4.46 1.47 15.80
C LYS A 104 4.46 0.82 17.17
N GLU A 105 5.63 0.31 17.59
CA GLU A 105 5.83 -0.25 18.93
C GLU A 105 6.02 0.91 19.93
N LEU A 106 5.06 1.12 20.84
CA LEU A 106 5.19 2.08 21.95
C LEU A 106 5.22 1.29 23.26
N ASN A 107 6.40 1.20 23.90
CA ASN A 107 6.59 0.63 25.24
C ASN A 107 5.97 -0.77 25.46
N GLY A 108 6.08 -1.67 24.48
CA GLY A 108 5.60 -3.06 24.62
C GLY A 108 4.07 -3.23 24.59
N GLN A 109 3.32 -2.17 24.24
CA GLN A 109 1.91 -2.28 23.87
C GLN A 109 1.77 -2.04 22.36
N THR A 110 1.15 -3.00 21.69
CA THR A 110 0.78 -2.91 20.28
C THR A 110 -0.38 -1.90 20.15
N SER A 111 -0.12 -0.72 19.59
CA SER A 111 -1.18 0.22 19.22
C SER A 111 -1.12 0.49 17.72
N PHE A 112 -2.21 0.20 17.01
CA PHE A 112 -2.39 0.54 15.60
C PHE A 112 -3.02 1.93 15.54
N LEU A 113 -2.25 2.94 15.14
CA LEU A 113 -2.79 4.29 15.03
C LEU A 113 -2.09 5.04 13.89
N CYS A 114 -2.84 5.24 12.83
CA CYS A 114 -2.60 6.32 11.89
C CYS A 114 -3.85 7.18 11.79
N LEU A 115 -3.60 8.50 11.76
CA LEU A 115 -4.31 9.56 11.02
C LEU A 115 -4.10 10.90 11.77
N PRO A 116 -3.79 11.98 11.04
CA PRO A 116 -4.90 12.78 10.51
C PRO A 116 -4.80 13.23 9.05
N ASN A 117 -3.76 12.90 8.28
CA ASN A 117 -3.72 13.17 6.83
C ASN A 117 -2.91 12.08 6.14
N SER A 118 -3.54 11.30 5.26
CA SER A 118 -2.98 10.23 4.43
C SER A 118 -1.98 10.73 3.35
N THR A 119 -1.15 11.72 3.67
CA THR A 119 -0.05 12.25 2.86
C THR A 119 1.14 12.76 3.67
N ASN A 120 1.31 12.40 4.95
CA ASN A 120 2.48 12.85 5.71
C ASN A 120 3.00 11.83 6.73
N SER A 121 3.79 10.87 6.26
CA SER A 121 4.85 10.25 7.07
C SER A 121 6.12 11.09 6.93
N GLN A 122 6.15 12.22 7.63
CA GLN A 122 7.43 12.87 7.95
C GLN A 122 8.26 11.91 8.82
N LEU A 123 9.19 11.20 8.19
CA LEU A 123 10.46 10.84 8.79
C LEU A 123 11.56 11.65 8.11
N GLN A 124 11.57 12.95 8.39
CA GLN A 124 12.83 13.69 8.44
C GLN A 124 13.05 14.10 9.89
N ALA A 125 14.05 13.51 10.55
CA ALA A 125 15.30 14.20 10.82
C ALA A 125 16.22 13.45 11.81
N ASN A 126 17.49 13.39 11.39
CA ASN A 126 18.74 13.37 12.18
C ASN A 126 19.28 12.01 12.67
N GLN A 127 20.19 11.39 11.90
CA GLN A 127 21.62 11.75 11.84
C GLN A 127 22.25 11.29 10.53
#